data_AF-A0A2T2U8M2-F1
#
_entry.id   AF-A0A2T2U8M2-F1
#
_cell.length_a   1.000
_cell.length_b   1.000
_cell.length_c   1.000
_cell.angle_alpha   90.00
_cell.angle_beta   90.00
_cell.angle_gamma   90.00
#
_symmetry.space_group_name_H-M   'P 1'
#
loop_
_entity.id
_entity.type
_entity.pdbx_description
1 polymer ?
#
loop_
_entity_poly.entity_id
_entity_poly.type
_entity_poly.pdbx_seq_one_letter_code
_entity_poly.pdbx_strand_id
1 'polypeptide(L)'
;AVPHDELESTALDWGETINGKSPTAIRMLKYAFNMADDGLVGQQVFAGEATRLAYMTDEAQEGRDAFLEGREPDWSDVPWHY
;
A
#
# COMPACT_ATOMS: atom_id res chain seq x y z
N ALA A 1 1.01 6.93 30.92
CA ALA A 1 -0.30 6.26 31.07
C ALA A 1 -1.38 7.33 31.08
N VAL A 2 -2.55 7.07 30.49
CA VAL A 2 -3.71 7.98 30.45
C VAL A 2 -4.60 7.70 31.68
N PRO A 3 -5.19 8.72 32.35
CA PRO A 3 -6.19 8.51 33.41
C PRO A 3 -7.37 7.64 32.92
N HIS A 4 -7.95 6.84 33.82
CA HIS A 4 -8.97 5.85 33.42
C HIS A 4 -10.24 6.50 32.83
N ASP A 5 -10.64 7.64 33.39
CA ASP A 5 -11.78 8.45 32.95
C ASP A 5 -11.55 9.18 31.61
N GLU A 6 -10.29 9.31 31.17
CA GLU A 6 -9.91 9.93 29.89
C GLU A 6 -9.52 8.89 28.81
N LEU A 7 -9.56 7.60 29.14
CA LEU A 7 -9.04 6.54 28.27
C LEU A 7 -9.77 6.50 26.91
N GLU A 8 -11.10 6.53 26.93
CA GLU A 8 -11.91 6.44 25.71
C GLU A 8 -11.80 7.69 24.84
N SER A 9 -11.87 8.89 25.44
CA SER A 9 -11.73 10.14 24.69
C SER A 9 -10.38 10.23 24.00
N THR A 10 -9.30 9.90 24.72
CA THR A 10 -7.94 9.89 24.15
C THR A 10 -7.82 8.90 22.99
N ALA A 11 -8.41 7.70 23.13
CA ALA A 11 -8.38 6.69 22.06
C ALA A 11 -9.13 7.16 20.80
N LEU A 12 -10.28 7.83 20.97
CA LEU A 12 -11.04 8.41 19.87
C LEU A 12 -10.29 9.53 19.17
N ASP A 13 -9.66 10.43 19.92
CA ASP A 13 -8.85 11.53 19.37
C ASP A 13 -7.70 11.00 18.50
N TRP A 14 -7.05 9.91 18.94
CA TRP A 14 -5.99 9.25 18.17
C TRP A 14 -6.55 8.57 16.92
N GLY A 15 -7.70 7.91 17.04
CA GLY A 15 -8.41 7.32 15.91
C GLY A 15 -8.74 8.34 14.84
N GLU A 16 -9.28 9.50 15.24
CA GLU A 16 -9.58 10.61 14.33
C GLU A 16 -8.31 11.14 13.66
N THR A 17 -7.22 11.30 14.43
CA THR A 17 -5.93 11.75 13.91
C THR A 17 -5.38 10.81 12.83
N ILE A 18 -5.48 9.49 13.02
CA ILE A 18 -5.05 8.48 12.06
C ILE A 18 -5.96 8.47 10.82
N ASN A 19 -7.29 8.56 11.03
CA ASN A 19 -8.27 8.58 9.95
C ASN A 19 -8.18 9.85 9.09
N GLY A 20 -7.57 10.92 9.59
CA GLY A 20 -7.24 12.12 8.82
C GLY A 20 -6.03 11.99 7.88
N LYS A 21 -5.38 10.82 7.79
CA LYS A 21 -4.19 10.58 6.93
C LYS A 21 -4.54 9.81 5.66
N SER A 22 -3.60 9.76 4.70
CA SER A 22 -3.75 8.94 3.49
C SER A 22 -3.93 7.45 3.85
N PRO A 23 -5.05 6.80 3.48
CA PRO A 23 -5.27 5.39 3.80
C PRO A 23 -4.21 4.46 3.22
N THR A 24 -3.71 4.77 2.01
CA THR A 24 -2.60 4.03 1.38
C THR A 24 -1.33 4.16 2.21
N ALA A 25 -0.98 5.36 2.65
CA ALA A 25 0.23 5.58 3.45
C ALA A 25 0.15 4.84 4.78
N ILE A 26 -0.98 4.92 5.50
CA ILE A 26 -1.18 4.20 6.77
C ILE A 26 -1.01 2.69 6.59
N ARG A 27 -1.58 2.12 5.52
CA ARG A 27 -1.47 0.69 5.24
C ARG A 27 -0.03 0.27 4.93
N MET A 28 0.64 1.00 4.04
CA MET A 28 2.01 0.69 3.64
C MET A 28 2.99 0.82 4.80
N LEU A 29 2.85 1.86 5.63
CA LEU A 29 3.70 2.07 6.81
C LEU A 29 3.52 0.95 7.83
N LYS A 30 2.29 0.51 8.10
CA LYS A 30 2.03 -0.64 8.97
C LYS A 30 2.77 -1.89 8.48
N TYR A 31 2.66 -2.21 7.20
CA TYR A 31 3.33 -3.39 6.63
C TYR A 31 4.85 -3.24 6.55
N ALA A 32 5.36 -2.03 6.35
CA ALA A 32 6.80 -1.76 6.42
C ALA A 32 7.36 -2.00 7.83
N PHE A 33 6.66 -1.57 8.88
CA PHE A 33 7.06 -1.85 10.25
C PHE A 33 7.01 -3.34 10.57
N ASN A 34 5.93 -4.04 10.18
CA ASN A 34 5.82 -5.49 10.34
C ASN A 34 6.91 -6.27 9.60
N MET A 35 7.30 -5.83 8.39
CA MET A 35 8.27 -6.53 7.55
C MET A 35 9.62 -6.75 8.24
N ALA A 36 10.04 -5.82 9.10
CA ALA A 36 11.32 -5.92 9.80
C ALA A 36 11.44 -7.20 10.64
N ASP A 37 10.32 -7.70 11.17
CA ASP A 37 10.28 -8.82 12.12
C ASP A 37 9.56 -10.07 11.57
N ASP A 38 8.59 -9.91 10.67
CA ASP A 38 7.74 -11.01 10.16
C ASP A 38 8.40 -11.83 9.03
N GLY A 39 9.64 -11.50 8.64
CA GLY A 39 10.41 -12.21 7.62
C GLY A 39 9.67 -12.32 6.28
N LEU A 40 9.58 -13.55 5.74
CA LEU A 40 8.91 -13.81 4.46
C LEU A 40 7.40 -13.49 4.47
N VAL A 41 6.74 -13.63 5.62
CA VAL A 41 5.31 -13.30 5.76
C VAL A 41 5.14 -11.78 5.69
N GLY A 42 5.98 -11.02 6.38
CA GLY A 42 5.99 -9.56 6.31
C GLY A 42 6.28 -9.06 4.89
N GLN A 43 7.25 -9.68 4.21
CA GLN A 43 7.55 -9.40 2.82
C GLN A 43 6.35 -9.66 1.90
N GLN A 44 5.64 -10.78 2.07
CA GLN A 44 4.45 -11.12 1.28
C GLN A 44 3.37 -10.04 1.41
N VAL A 45 3.05 -9.62 2.62
CA VAL A 45 1.95 -8.67 2.86
C VAL A 45 2.28 -7.31 2.26
N PHE A 46 3.51 -6.82 2.44
CA PHE A 46 3.93 -5.56 1.84
C PHE A 46 3.98 -5.63 0.31
N ALA A 47 4.57 -6.69 -0.25
CA ALA A 47 4.66 -6.88 -1.70
C ALA A 47 3.27 -7.00 -2.34
N GLY A 48 2.30 -7.59 -1.64
CA GLY A 48 0.91 -7.65 -2.09
C GLY A 48 0.28 -6.27 -2.24
N GLU A 49 0.51 -5.35 -1.31
CA GLU A 49 0.04 -3.97 -1.46
C GLU A 49 0.81 -3.18 -2.51
N ALA A 50 2.12 -3.35 -2.61
CA ALA A 50 2.90 -2.75 -3.71
C ALA A 50 2.36 -3.20 -5.08
N THR A 51 2.02 -4.49 -5.20
CA THR A 51 1.39 -5.05 -6.40
C THR A 51 0.01 -4.42 -6.65
N ARG A 52 -0.82 -4.25 -5.62
CA ARG A 52 -2.10 -3.55 -5.73
C ARG A 52 -1.92 -2.10 -6.22
N LEU A 53 -0.87 -1.41 -5.79
CA LEU A 53 -0.54 -0.07 -6.28
C LEU A 53 -0.11 -0.09 -7.75
N ALA A 54 0.73 -1.05 -8.14
CA ALA A 54 1.14 -1.22 -9.53
C ALA A 54 -0.06 -1.46 -10.46
N TYR A 55 -1.05 -2.26 -10.05
CA TYR A 55 -2.27 -2.50 -10.85
C TYR A 55 -3.10 -1.25 -11.16
N MET A 56 -2.85 -0.11 -10.51
CA MET A 56 -3.55 1.15 -10.76
C MET A 56 -2.81 2.06 -11.75
N THR A 57 -1.67 1.64 -12.31
CA THR A 57 -0.91 2.43 -13.28
C THR A 57 -1.30 2.13 -14.72
N ASP A 58 -1.02 3.08 -15.61
CA ASP A 58 -1.21 2.91 -17.06
C ASP A 58 -0.31 1.78 -17.61
N GLU A 59 0.87 1.58 -17.04
CA GLU A 59 1.78 0.47 -17.37
C GLU A 59 1.11 -0.90 -17.13
N ALA A 60 0.43 -1.07 -15.98
CA ALA A 60 -0.29 -2.31 -15.70
C ALA A 60 -1.54 -2.47 -16.57
N GLN A 61 -2.19 -1.36 -16.93
CA GLN A 61 -3.29 -1.37 -17.87
C GLN A 61 -2.85 -1.87 -19.25
N GLU A 62 -1.73 -1.37 -19.79
CA GLU A 62 -1.17 -1.82 -21.07
C GLU A 62 -0.91 -3.33 -21.09
N GLY A 63 -0.28 -3.86 -20.03
CA GLY A 63 -0.04 -5.30 -19.93
C GLY A 63 -1.34 -6.13 -19.93
N ARG A 64 -2.38 -5.64 -19.25
CA ARG A 64 -3.70 -6.31 -19.23
C ARG A 64 -4.37 -6.26 -20.60
N ASP A 65 -4.38 -5.08 -21.23
CA ASP A 65 -5.10 -4.85 -22.48
C ASP A 65 -4.41 -5.61 -23.64
N ALA A 66 -3.07 -5.59 -23.70
CA ALA A 66 -2.30 -6.38 -24.66
C ALA A 66 -2.58 -7.89 -24.56
N PHE A 67 -2.69 -8.42 -23.35
CA PHE A 67 -3.03 -9.83 -23.11
C PHE A 67 -4.43 -10.17 -23.65
N LEU A 68 -5.43 -9.31 -23.40
CA LEU A 68 -6.80 -9.49 -23.89
C LEU A 68 -6.90 -9.40 -25.42
N GLU A 69 -6.05 -8.56 -26.02
CA GLU A 69 -6.00 -8.32 -27.46
C GLU A 69 -5.12 -9.34 -28.21
N GLY A 70 -4.34 -10.17 -27.49
CA GLY A 70 -3.45 -11.17 -28.08
C GLY A 70 -2.26 -10.56 -28.83
N ARG A 71 -1.84 -9.35 -28.45
CA ARG A 71 -0.68 -8.65 -29.00
C ARG A 71 0.46 -8.60 -27.97
N GLU A 72 1.66 -8.29 -28.45
CA GLU A 72 2.77 -7.97 -27.56
C GLU A 72 2.50 -6.62 -26.87
N PRO A 73 2.74 -6.49 -25.56
CA PRO A 73 2.68 -5.20 -24.86
C PRO A 73 3.81 -4.25 -25.27
N ASP A 74 3.55 -2.95 -25.21
CA ASP A 74 4.51 -1.88 -25.51
C ASP A 74 4.76 -0.99 -24.28
N TRP A 75 5.99 -1.03 -23.76
CA TRP A 75 6.42 -0.20 -22.63
C TRP A 75 7.45 0.87 -23.01
N SER A 76 7.57 1.20 -24.29
CA SER A 76 8.60 2.14 -24.80
C SER A 76 8.50 3.53 -24.18
N ASP A 77 7.31 3.97 -23.78
CA ASP A 77 7.06 5.26 -23.12
C ASP A 77 7.21 5.22 -21.58
N VAL A 78 7.46 4.05 -20.99
CA VAL A 78 7.62 3.91 -19.54
C VAL A 78 9.05 4.25 -19.12
N PRO A 79 9.25 5.24 -18.22
CA PRO A 79 10.58 5.67 -17.81
C PRO A 79 11.27 4.64 -16.91
N TRP A 80 12.55 4.37 -17.21
CA TRP A 80 13.43 3.61 -16.32
C TRP A 80 13.99 4.53 -15.23
N HIS A 81 13.47 4.41 -14.01
CA HIS A 81 14.00 5.10 -12.84
C HIS A 81 15.12 4.25 -12.20
N TYR A 82 16.34 4.79 -12.12
CA TYR A 82 17.50 4.18 -11.48
C TYR A 82 18.21 5.17 -10.56
#